data_AF-A0A7Y6XLT8-F1
#
_entry.id   AF-A0A7Y6XLT8-F1
#
_cell.length_a   1.000
_cell.length_b   1.000
_cell.length_c   1.000
_cell.angle_alpha   90.00
_cell.angle_beta   90.00
_cell.angle_gamma   90.00
#
_symmetry.space_group_name_H-M   'P 1'
#
loop_
_entity.id
_entity.type
_entity.pdbx_description
1 polymer ?
#
loop_
_entity_poly.entity_id
_entity_poly.type
_entity_poly.pdbx_seq_one_letter_code
_entity_poly.pdbx_strand_id
1 'polypeptide(L)'
;VEDDKLTVAIDRFFDSDSGLGNLEDVDLGLDIEPADGKETTLATQNDADDAPVVRFVNKMLMDAIRLGSSDLHFEPYEKIFRVRLRTDGILHEVARPPIHLANRIAARLKVMASLDISERRKPQDGS
;
A
#
# COMPACT_ATOMS: atom_id res chain seq x y z
N VAL A 1 24.56 -4.90 29.86
CA VAL A 1 23.46 -5.32 28.95
C VAL A 1 23.57 -4.39 27.76
N GLU A 2 23.53 -4.92 26.53
CA GLU A 2 23.80 -4.12 25.32
C GLU A 2 22.58 -3.26 24.98
N ASP A 3 22.37 -2.19 25.73
CA ASP A 3 21.24 -1.26 25.55
C ASP A 3 21.19 -0.68 24.12
N ASP A 4 22.35 -0.46 23.49
CA ASP A 4 22.47 0.04 22.12
C ASP A 4 21.83 -0.90 21.08
N LYS A 5 21.89 -2.22 21.29
CA LYS A 5 21.28 -3.19 20.37
C LYS A 5 19.76 -3.18 20.49
N LEU A 6 19.25 -2.89 21.69
CA LEU A 6 17.81 -2.81 21.94
C LEU A 6 17.23 -1.54 21.29
N THR A 7 17.90 -0.41 21.42
CA THR A 7 17.49 0.85 20.78
C THR A 7 17.46 0.72 19.26
N VAL A 8 18.48 0.12 18.66
CA VAL A 8 18.52 -0.11 17.19
C VAL A 8 17.40 -1.05 16.73
N ALA A 9 17.07 -2.08 17.51
CA ALA A 9 15.99 -3.00 17.18
C ALA A 9 14.61 -2.33 17.31
N ILE A 10 14.43 -1.47 18.31
CA ILE A 10 13.21 -0.69 18.54
C ILE A 10 13.02 0.33 17.41
N ASP A 11 14.07 1.07 17.03
CA ASP A 11 14.00 2.05 15.95
C ASP A 11 13.68 1.36 14.61
N ARG A 12 14.31 0.22 14.31
CA ARG A 12 14.00 -0.56 13.10
C ARG A 12 12.55 -1.09 13.09
N PHE A 13 12.01 -1.43 14.26
CA PHE A 13 10.62 -1.88 14.38
C PHE A 13 9.64 -0.70 14.19
N PHE A 14 9.91 0.45 14.80
CA PHE A 14 9.09 1.65 14.63
C PHE A 14 9.19 2.24 13.22
N ASP A 15 10.32 2.13 12.53
CA ASP A 15 10.44 2.52 11.11
C ASP A 15 9.61 1.60 10.20
N SER A 16 9.36 0.36 10.63
CA SER A 16 8.45 -0.57 9.93
C SER A 16 6.96 -0.36 10.26
N ASP A 17 6.65 0.15 11.45
CA ASP A 17 5.28 0.34 11.99
C ASP A 17 4.76 1.79 11.88
N SER A 18 5.62 2.77 11.62
CA SER A 18 5.22 4.18 11.44
C SER A 18 4.62 4.40 10.05
N GLY A 19 3.36 4.01 9.94
CA GLY A 19 2.44 4.54 8.96
C GLY A 19 2.46 6.08 8.97
N LEU A 20 2.97 6.65 7.89
CA LEU A 20 2.49 7.90 7.31
C LEU A 20 2.78 9.21 8.08
N GLY A 21 3.86 9.28 8.85
CA GLY A 21 4.25 10.49 9.58
C GLY A 21 5.05 11.54 8.79
N ASN A 22 5.90 11.13 7.84
CA ASN A 22 6.81 12.05 7.14
C ASN A 22 6.86 11.73 5.64
N LEU A 23 5.81 12.11 4.90
CA LEU A 23 5.82 12.00 3.43
C LEU A 23 6.61 13.14 2.76
N GLU A 24 7.10 14.12 3.52
CA GLU A 24 7.66 15.37 2.98
C GLU A 24 9.20 15.39 2.87
N ASP A 25 9.93 14.39 3.39
CA ASP A 25 11.41 14.44 3.41
C ASP A 25 12.13 13.10 3.21
N VAL A 26 11.53 12.18 2.46
CA VAL A 26 12.14 10.84 2.27
C VAL A 26 13.00 10.78 1.02
N ASP A 27 14.29 11.10 1.17
CA ASP A 27 15.35 10.46 0.38
C ASP A 27 15.42 8.98 0.78
N LEU A 28 14.59 8.16 0.13
CA LEU A 28 14.50 6.71 0.33
C LEU A 28 15.70 6.05 -0.35
N GLY A 29 16.87 6.16 0.29
CA GLY A 29 18.03 5.31 0.05
C GLY A 29 17.81 3.87 0.52
N LEU A 30 16.70 3.25 0.10
CA LEU A 30 16.51 1.81 0.21
C LEU A 30 17.05 1.19 -1.08
N ASP A 31 18.24 0.60 -0.98
CA ASP A 31 18.80 -0.33 -1.97
C ASP A 31 17.84 -1.52 -2.14
N ILE A 32 16.83 -1.33 -2.97
CA ILE A 32 16.12 -2.42 -3.63
C ILE A 32 17.12 -2.96 -4.65
N GLU A 33 17.87 -4.00 -4.28
CA GLU A 33 18.56 -4.81 -5.27
C GLU A 33 17.54 -5.19 -6.35
N PRO A 34 17.80 -4.86 -7.64
CA PRO A 34 16.87 -5.20 -8.69
C PRO A 34 16.88 -6.71 -8.83
N ALA A 35 15.88 -7.37 -8.25
CA ALA A 35 15.59 -8.75 -8.57
C ALA A 35 15.18 -8.78 -10.05
N ASP A 36 16.10 -9.22 -10.90
CA ASP A 36 15.88 -9.57 -12.30
C ASP A 36 14.64 -10.45 -12.41
N GLY A 37 13.52 -9.83 -12.76
CA GLY A 37 12.22 -10.46 -12.61
C GLY A 37 11.14 -9.66 -13.33
N LYS A 38 11.35 -9.45 -14.64
CA LYS A 38 10.34 -9.06 -15.64
C LYS A 38 9.31 -8.06 -15.11
N GLU A 39 9.61 -6.77 -15.25
CA GLU A 39 8.58 -5.73 -15.24
C GLU A 39 7.45 -6.15 -16.20
N THR A 40 6.32 -6.56 -15.65
CA THR A 40 5.05 -6.44 -16.36
C THR A 40 4.76 -4.95 -16.44
N THR A 41 5.34 -4.31 -17.44
CA THR A 41 5.07 -2.93 -17.83
C THR A 41 3.61 -2.82 -18.25
N LEU A 42 2.74 -2.55 -17.28
CA LEU A 42 1.47 -1.84 -17.51
C LEU A 42 1.78 -0.35 -17.32
N ALA A 43 2.61 0.19 -18.21
CA ALA A 43 2.98 1.59 -18.24
C ALA A 43 1.88 2.38 -18.98
N THR A 44 1.01 3.02 -18.21
CA THR A 44 0.10 4.07 -18.70
C THR A 44 0.74 5.44 -18.43
N GLN A 45 0.88 6.24 -19.48
CA GLN A 45 1.72 7.44 -19.64
C GLN A 45 1.54 8.64 -18.68
N ASN A 46 1.08 8.48 -17.43
CA ASN A 46 0.83 9.57 -16.46
C ASN A 46 1.59 9.42 -15.12
N ASP A 47 2.70 8.67 -15.09
CA ASP A 47 3.24 8.04 -13.88
C ASP A 47 3.99 8.94 -12.86
N ALA A 48 4.26 10.22 -13.15
CA ALA A 48 5.07 11.05 -12.24
C ALA A 48 4.34 11.40 -10.94
N ASP A 49 3.06 11.78 -11.01
CA ASP A 49 2.26 12.20 -9.84
C ASP A 49 1.57 11.04 -9.12
N ASP A 50 1.43 9.89 -9.79
CA ASP A 50 0.80 8.69 -9.23
C ASP A 50 1.81 7.73 -8.56
N ALA A 51 3.11 8.01 -8.68
CA ALA A 51 4.19 7.22 -8.08
C ALA A 51 3.97 6.84 -6.60
N PRO A 52 3.56 7.74 -5.67
CA PRO A 52 3.33 7.35 -4.27
C PRO A 52 2.12 6.43 -4.09
N VAL A 53 1.07 6.61 -4.89
CA VAL A 53 -0.15 5.78 -4.85
C VAL A 53 0.15 4.38 -5.37
N VAL A 54 0.89 4.30 -6.49
CA VAL A 54 1.30 3.03 -7.09
C VAL A 54 2.19 2.24 -6.11
N ARG A 55 3.20 2.89 -5.52
CA ARG A 55 4.07 2.26 -4.52
C ARG A 55 3.28 1.77 -3.31
N PHE A 56 2.32 2.57 -2.82
CA PHE A 56 1.48 2.17 -1.69
C PHE A 56 0.63 0.94 -2.00
N VAL A 57 -0.08 0.93 -3.13
CA VAL A 57 -0.92 -0.22 -3.53
C VAL A 57 -0.07 -1.48 -3.70
N ASN A 58 1.08 -1.38 -4.39
CA ASN A 58 1.99 -2.50 -4.58
C ASN A 58 2.54 -3.03 -3.24
N LYS A 59 2.91 -2.12 -2.31
CA LYS A 59 3.35 -2.50 -0.97
C LYS A 59 2.27 -3.28 -0.23
N MET A 60 1.02 -2.79 -0.21
CA MET A 60 -0.09 -3.45 0.47
C MET A 60 -0.39 -4.85 -0.10
N LEU A 61 -0.29 -5.03 -1.42
CA LEU A 61 -0.43 -6.34 -2.05
C LEU A 61 0.72 -7.28 -1.66
N MET A 62 1.96 -6.80 -1.64
CA MET A 62 3.11 -7.60 -1.20
C MET A 62 3.02 -7.98 0.28
N ASP A 63 2.58 -7.06 1.13
CA ASP A 63 2.38 -7.33 2.56
C ASP A 63 1.26 -8.36 2.76
N ALA A 64 0.16 -8.27 2.01
CA ALA A 64 -0.90 -9.29 2.02
C ALA A 64 -0.36 -10.70 1.70
N ILE A 65 0.51 -10.81 0.68
CA ILE A 65 1.14 -12.08 0.28
C ILE A 65 2.10 -12.57 1.37
N ARG A 66 2.97 -11.70 1.89
CA ARG A 66 3.96 -12.05 2.93
C ARG A 66 3.31 -12.54 4.21
N LEU A 67 2.21 -11.92 4.62
CA LEU A 67 1.44 -12.31 5.80
C LEU A 67 0.49 -13.49 5.54
N GLY A 68 0.38 -13.98 4.30
CA GLY A 68 -0.56 -15.07 3.95
C GLY A 68 -2.03 -14.69 4.17
N SER A 69 -2.37 -13.41 3.93
CA SER A 69 -3.72 -12.91 4.15
C SER A 69 -4.69 -13.38 3.06
N SER A 70 -5.91 -13.75 3.44
CA SER A 70 -6.95 -14.20 2.51
C SER A 70 -7.59 -13.04 1.76
N ASP A 71 -7.73 -11.89 2.42
CA ASP A 71 -8.43 -10.72 1.89
C ASP A 71 -7.68 -9.44 2.24
N LEU A 72 -7.65 -8.49 1.29
CA LEU A 72 -7.17 -7.13 1.48
C LEU A 72 -8.33 -6.16 1.27
N HIS A 73 -8.69 -5.43 2.32
CA HIS A 73 -9.84 -4.55 2.37
C HIS A 73 -9.41 -3.09 2.34
N PHE A 74 -9.87 -2.33 1.34
CA PHE A 74 -9.77 -0.88 1.30
C PHE A 74 -11.13 -0.27 1.68
N GLU A 75 -11.23 0.42 2.81
CA GLU A 75 -12.49 0.89 3.39
C GLU A 75 -12.49 2.42 3.58
N PRO A 76 -12.85 3.19 2.54
CA PRO A 76 -13.06 4.63 2.67
C PRO A 76 -14.41 4.90 3.35
N TYR A 77 -14.37 5.56 4.50
CA TYR A 77 -15.52 6.11 5.20
C TYR A 77 -15.64 7.62 4.95
N GLU A 78 -16.63 8.26 5.57
CA GLU A 78 -16.89 9.70 5.40
C GLU A 78 -15.68 10.57 5.78
N LYS A 79 -14.97 10.23 6.86
CA LYS A 79 -13.87 11.05 7.42
C LYS A 79 -12.56 10.31 7.57
N ILE A 80 -12.59 8.98 7.48
CA ILE A 80 -11.44 8.12 7.73
C ILE A 80 -11.30 7.14 6.57
N PHE A 81 -10.07 6.77 6.23
CA PHE A 81 -9.81 5.71 5.29
C PHE A 81 -8.88 4.70 5.97
N ARG A 82 -9.33 3.44 6.05
CA ARG A 82 -8.56 2.35 6.64
C ARG A 82 -8.34 1.23 5.63
N VAL A 83 -7.20 0.57 5.77
CA VAL A 83 -6.85 -0.65 5.04
C VAL A 83 -6.73 -1.78 6.06
N ARG A 84 -7.41 -2.90 5.79
CA ARG A 84 -7.39 -4.08 6.66
C ARG A 84 -6.96 -5.32 5.91
N LEU A 85 -6.20 -6.19 6.55
CA LEU A 85 -5.91 -7.54 6.08
C LEU A 85 -6.75 -8.53 6.86
N ARG A 86 -7.24 -9.57 6.19
CA ARG A 86 -7.78 -10.74 6.87
C ARG A 86 -6.73 -11.84 6.90
N THR A 87 -6.30 -12.19 8.10
CA THR A 87 -5.35 -13.29 8.34
C THR A 87 -6.03 -14.27 9.30
N ASP A 88 -6.06 -15.55 8.96
CA ASP A 88 -6.71 -16.59 9.77
C ASP A 88 -8.16 -16.26 10.21
N GLY A 89 -8.90 -15.57 9.33
CA GLY A 89 -10.29 -15.17 9.58
C GLY A 89 -10.46 -13.88 10.40
N ILE A 90 -9.38 -13.30 10.92
CA ILE A 90 -9.41 -12.08 11.74
C ILE A 90 -8.98 -10.88 10.91
N LEU A 91 -9.72 -9.77 11.04
CA LEU A 91 -9.39 -8.52 10.37
C LEU A 91 -8.44 -7.69 11.23
N HIS A 92 -7.27 -7.38 10.68
CA HIS A 92 -6.27 -6.50 11.28
C HIS A 92 -6.15 -5.22 10.47
N GLU A 93 -6.15 -4.08 11.15
CA GLU A 93 -5.93 -2.79 10.51
C GLU A 93 -4.43 -2.54 10.32
N VAL A 94 -4.01 -2.26 9.09
CA VAL A 94 -2.59 -2.19 8.70
C VAL A 94 -2.16 -0.80 8.22
N ALA A 95 -3.11 0.03 7.78
CA ALA A 95 -2.81 1.40 7.37
C ALA A 95 -4.02 2.33 7.49
N ARG A 96 -3.74 3.61 7.72
CA ARG A 96 -4.72 4.72 7.73
C ARG A 96 -4.32 5.80 6.73
N PRO A 97 -4.43 5.56 5.42
CA PRO A 97 -4.12 6.56 4.42
C PRO A 97 -5.00 7.82 4.56
N PRO A 98 -4.52 8.99 4.14
CA PRO A 98 -5.34 10.20 4.06
C PRO A 98 -6.57 10.01 3.17
N ILE A 99 -7.72 10.52 3.61
CA ILE A 99 -9.01 10.32 2.92
C ILE A 99 -9.02 10.85 1.47
N HIS A 100 -8.26 11.92 1.19
CA HIS A 100 -8.18 12.51 -0.14
C HIS A 100 -7.55 11.58 -1.19
N LEU A 101 -6.80 10.56 -0.78
CA LEU A 101 -6.19 9.56 -1.67
C LEU A 101 -7.13 8.42 -2.05
N ALA A 102 -8.31 8.29 -1.40
CA ALA A 102 -9.24 7.18 -1.65
C ALA A 102 -9.61 7.02 -3.13
N ASN A 103 -9.88 8.15 -3.80
CA ASN A 103 -10.25 8.15 -5.21
C ASN A 103 -9.12 7.71 -6.14
N ARG A 104 -7.87 8.08 -5.81
CA ARG A 104 -6.69 7.70 -6.60
C ARG A 104 -6.36 6.23 -6.39
N ILE A 105 -6.42 5.74 -5.15
CA ILE A 105 -6.20 4.33 -4.82
C ILE A 105 -7.24 3.45 -5.53
N ALA A 106 -8.52 3.83 -5.49
CA ALA A 106 -9.57 3.09 -6.21
C ALA A 106 -9.35 3.07 -7.73
N ALA A 107 -8.93 4.21 -8.32
CA ALA A 107 -8.60 4.26 -9.75
C ALA A 107 -7.41 3.35 -10.09
N ARG A 108 -6.36 3.34 -9.26
CA ARG A 108 -5.21 2.46 -9.46
C ARG A 108 -5.60 0.98 -9.40
N LEU A 109 -6.38 0.57 -8.42
CA LEU A 109 -6.88 -0.81 -8.31
C LEU A 109 -7.72 -1.20 -9.53
N LYS A 110 -8.56 -0.30 -10.03
CA LYS A 110 -9.35 -0.54 -11.24
C LYS A 110 -8.49 -0.71 -12.48
N VAL A 111 -7.44 0.10 -12.65
CA VAL A 111 -6.49 -0.05 -13.76
C VAL A 111 -5.84 -1.43 -13.72
N MET A 112 -5.40 -1.86 -12.53
CA MET A 112 -4.75 -3.17 -12.36
C MET A 112 -5.69 -4.33 -12.70
N ALA A 113 -6.98 -4.20 -12.38
CA ALA A 113 -8.00 -5.21 -12.65
C ALA A 113 -8.71 -5.03 -14.01
N SER A 114 -8.20 -4.15 -14.89
CA SER A 114 -8.80 -3.82 -16.20
C SER A 114 -10.27 -3.37 -16.14
N LEU A 115 -10.64 -2.62 -15.10
CA LEU A 115 -11.98 -2.10 -14.82
C LEU A 115 -12.18 -0.67 -15.33
N ASP A 116 -13.44 -0.26 -15.51
CA ASP A 116 -13.78 1.10 -15.92
C ASP A 116 -13.58 2.10 -14.77
N ILE A 117 -12.59 2.98 -14.95
CA ILE A 117 -12.21 4.02 -14.00
C ILE A 117 -13.32 5.07 -13.84
N SER A 118 -14.02 5.39 -14.93
CA SER A 118 -15.04 6.44 -14.99
C SER A 118 -16.33 6.06 -14.26
N GLU A 119 -16.69 4.77 -14.24
CA GLU A 119 -17.90 4.28 -13.59
C GLU A 119 -17.70 4.04 -12.10
N ARG A 120 -18.44 4.76 -11.24
CA ARG A 120 -18.27 4.71 -9.77
C ARG A 120 -19.56 4.37 -9.02
N ARG A 121 -20.68 4.25 -9.72
CA ARG A 121 -22.03 4.10 -9.14
C ARG A 121 -22.51 2.65 -9.16
N LYS A 122 -21.91 1.80 -9.99
CA LYS A 122 -22.23 0.37 -10.08
C LYS A 122 -21.08 -0.48 -9.54
N PRO A 123 -21.37 -1.61 -8.88
CA PRO A 123 -20.36 -2.62 -8.56
C PRO A 123 -19.63 -3.10 -9.82
N GLN A 124 -18.34 -3.43 -9.68
CA GLN A 124 -17.50 -3.96 -10.74
C GLN A 124 -16.63 -5.08 -10.17
N ASP A 125 -16.45 -6.16 -10.94
CA ASP A 125 -15.63 -7.31 -10.60
C ASP A 125 -14.57 -7.51 -11.70
N GLY A 126 -13.31 -7.69 -11.30
CA GLY A 126 -12.17 -7.86 -12.19
C GLY A 126 -11.24 -8.98 -11.73
N SER A 127 -10.18 -9.22 -12.49
CA SER A 127 -9.18 -10.27 -12.26
C SER A 127 -7.76 -9.72 -12.30
#